data_AF-A0A9X4S5U0-F1
#
_entry.id   AF-A0A9X4S5U0-F1
#
_cell.length_a   1.000
_cell.length_b   1.000
_cell.length_c   1.000
_cell.angle_alpha   90.00
_cell.angle_beta   90.00
_cell.angle_gamma   90.00
#
_symmetry.space_group_name_H-M   'P 1'
#
loop_
_entity.id
_entity.type
_entity.pdbx_description
1 polymer ?
#
loop_
_entity_poly.entity_id
_entity_poly.type
_entity_poly.pdbx_seq_one_letter_code
_entity_poly.pdbx_strand_id
1 'polypeptide(L)'
;SGQACREMEYEFEYHQKQRTWYDFFNDCFLYANKKAPENGDFVKITRFDLALDEQYNPQEGNFDLFKLLTSAREGRWNGRKQNYSAVLGGRRTKEGMINDGLTVYFGSKQTHLFFRFYEKDYERASQEM
;
A
#
# COMPACT_ATOMS: atom_id res chain seq x y z
N SER A 1 -3.70 -6.27 -8.24
CA SER A 1 -3.98 -6.03 -6.81
C SER A 1 -2.80 -6.54 -5.99
N GLY A 2 -2.72 -6.26 -4.69
CA GLY A 2 -1.63 -6.76 -3.84
C GLY A 2 -1.52 -8.30 -3.83
N GLN A 3 -2.65 -8.99 -3.78
CA GLN A 3 -2.69 -10.46 -3.87
C GLN A 3 -2.12 -10.99 -5.19
N ALA A 4 -2.55 -10.42 -6.32
CA ALA A 4 -2.04 -10.83 -7.63
C ALA A 4 -0.53 -10.55 -7.79
N CYS A 5 0.02 -9.55 -7.11
CA CYS A 5 1.48 -9.36 -7.06
C CYS A 5 2.17 -10.54 -6.35
N ARG A 6 1.60 -11.08 -5.27
CA ARG A 6 2.14 -12.27 -4.58
C ARG A 6 2.02 -13.53 -5.43
N GLU A 7 0.91 -13.70 -6.12
CA GLU A 7 0.72 -14.80 -7.09
C GLU A 7 1.74 -14.71 -8.24
N MET A 8 2.01 -13.49 -8.75
CA MET A 8 3.03 -13.29 -9.78
C MET A 8 4.45 -13.56 -9.27
N GLU A 9 4.76 -13.22 -8.02
CA GLU A 9 6.04 -13.57 -7.40
C GLU A 9 6.23 -15.08 -7.30
N TYR A 10 5.16 -15.84 -7.00
CA TYR A 10 5.19 -17.30 -7.04
C TYR A 10 5.52 -17.81 -8.47
N GLU A 11 4.86 -17.27 -9.50
CA GLU A 11 5.17 -17.62 -10.89
C GLU A 11 6.63 -17.30 -11.26
N PHE A 12 7.15 -16.16 -10.80
CA PHE A 12 8.54 -15.78 -11.01
C PHE A 12 9.51 -16.80 -10.41
N GLU A 13 9.25 -17.21 -9.18
CA GLU A 13 10.10 -18.13 -8.43
C GLU A 13 10.08 -19.55 -9.01
N TYR A 14 8.89 -20.10 -9.26
CA TYR A 14 8.71 -21.53 -9.57
C TYR A 14 8.58 -21.84 -11.07
N HIS A 15 8.17 -20.86 -11.89
CA HIS A 15 7.80 -21.10 -13.29
C HIS A 15 8.57 -20.23 -14.30
N GLN A 16 9.28 -19.18 -13.86
CA GLN A 16 10.01 -18.27 -14.76
C GLN A 16 11.51 -18.13 -14.43
N LYS A 17 12.14 -19.21 -13.94
CA LYS A 17 13.59 -19.25 -13.69
C LYS A 17 14.07 -18.15 -12.72
N GLN A 18 13.35 -17.94 -11.62
CA GLN A 18 13.68 -16.94 -10.60
C GLN A 18 13.77 -15.51 -11.14
N ARG A 19 12.81 -15.16 -12.02
CA ARG A 19 12.69 -13.80 -12.55
C ARG A 19 12.47 -12.79 -11.42
N THR A 20 12.96 -11.56 -11.59
CA THR A 20 12.69 -10.48 -10.62
C THR A 20 11.64 -9.50 -11.15
N TRP A 21 11.07 -8.67 -10.26
CA TRP A 21 10.26 -7.52 -10.68
C TRP A 21 11.02 -6.57 -11.61
N TYR A 22 12.33 -6.40 -11.40
CA TYR A 22 13.17 -5.59 -12.30
C TYR A 22 13.17 -6.17 -13.72
N ASP A 23 13.44 -7.47 -13.86
CA ASP A 23 13.46 -8.14 -15.17
C ASP A 23 12.11 -8.01 -15.86
N PHE A 24 11.02 -8.19 -15.10
CA PHE A 24 9.66 -8.05 -15.62
C PHE A 24 9.40 -6.66 -16.21
N PHE A 25 9.63 -5.60 -15.44
CA PHE A 25 9.40 -4.24 -15.92
C PHE A 25 10.34 -3.88 -17.06
N ASN A 26 11.62 -4.28 -16.98
CA ASN A 26 12.60 -4.06 -18.03
C ASN A 26 12.15 -4.70 -19.35
N ASP A 27 11.68 -5.96 -19.32
CA ASP A 27 11.17 -6.65 -20.50
C ASP A 27 9.93 -5.97 -21.09
N CYS A 28 9.03 -5.44 -20.25
CA CYS A 28 7.89 -4.64 -20.72
C CYS A 28 8.36 -3.41 -21.51
N PHE A 29 9.35 -2.67 -21.01
CA PHE A 29 9.88 -1.49 -21.69
C PHE A 29 10.67 -1.86 -22.96
N LEU A 30 11.47 -2.94 -22.93
CA LEU A 30 12.17 -3.44 -24.10
C LEU A 30 11.19 -3.88 -25.20
N TYR A 31 10.10 -4.56 -24.82
CA TYR A 31 9.03 -4.93 -25.74
C TYR A 31 8.35 -3.70 -26.34
N ALA A 32 8.04 -2.68 -25.51
CA ALA A 32 7.45 -1.43 -25.97
C ALA A 32 8.32 -0.73 -27.02
N ASN A 33 9.60 -0.54 -26.69
CA ASN A 33 10.58 0.08 -27.58
C ASN A 33 10.73 -0.70 -28.90
N LYS A 34 10.65 -2.03 -28.86
CA LYS A 34 10.71 -2.87 -30.07
C LYS A 34 9.45 -2.77 -30.92
N LYS A 35 8.27 -2.70 -30.31
CA LYS A 35 6.98 -2.74 -31.01
C LYS A 35 6.51 -1.39 -31.52
N ALA A 36 6.81 -0.32 -30.79
CA ALA A 36 6.41 1.03 -31.13
C ALA A 36 7.51 2.01 -30.69
N PRO A 37 8.66 2.04 -31.39
CA PRO A 37 9.85 2.80 -30.97
C PRO A 37 9.61 4.30 -30.83
N GLU A 38 8.64 4.85 -31.56
CA GLU A 38 8.30 6.27 -31.51
C GLU A 38 7.12 6.58 -30.57
N ASN A 39 6.49 5.57 -29.98
CA ASN A 39 5.38 5.73 -29.05
C ASN A 39 5.84 5.46 -27.61
N GLY A 40 6.32 6.52 -26.94
CA GLY A 40 6.74 6.46 -25.54
C GLY A 40 5.64 6.06 -24.56
N ASP A 41 4.37 6.14 -24.96
CA ASP A 41 3.20 5.77 -24.16
C ASP A 41 2.67 4.35 -24.45
N PHE A 42 3.35 3.58 -25.32
CA PHE A 42 2.91 2.23 -25.69
C PHE A 42 2.75 1.31 -24.48
N VAL A 43 3.65 1.41 -23.49
CA VAL A 43 3.46 0.85 -22.15
C VAL A 43 3.34 2.02 -21.17
N LYS A 44 2.11 2.26 -20.72
CA LYS A 44 1.79 3.33 -19.76
C LYS A 44 1.46 2.75 -18.40
N ILE A 45 2.29 3.04 -17.40
CA ILE A 45 2.00 2.70 -16.00
C ILE A 45 1.07 3.77 -15.43
N THR A 46 -0.21 3.42 -15.29
CA THR A 46 -1.24 4.35 -14.80
C THR A 46 -1.30 4.42 -13.27
N ARG A 47 -0.78 3.41 -12.57
CA ARG A 47 -0.70 3.33 -11.11
C ARG A 47 0.39 2.36 -10.68
N PHE A 48 1.14 2.73 -9.65
CA PHE A 48 2.15 1.89 -9.03
C PHE A 48 2.14 2.14 -7.52
N ASP A 49 1.87 1.08 -6.76
CA ASP A 49 1.79 1.14 -5.30
C ASP A 49 3.01 0.42 -4.72
N LEU A 50 3.85 1.14 -3.98
CA LEU A 50 4.93 0.57 -3.18
C LEU A 50 4.46 0.43 -1.73
N ALA A 51 4.68 -0.74 -1.15
CA ALA A 51 4.31 -1.04 0.23
C ALA A 51 5.55 -1.40 1.04
N LEU A 52 5.55 -0.96 2.31
CA LEU A 52 6.48 -1.39 3.33
C LEU A 52 5.65 -2.01 4.45
N ASP A 53 5.98 -3.24 4.83
CA ASP A 53 5.35 -3.93 5.95
C ASP A 53 6.24 -3.77 7.19
N GLU A 54 5.65 -3.25 8.28
CA GLU A 54 6.32 -3.17 9.57
C GLU A 54 6.26 -4.55 10.23
N GLN A 55 7.41 -5.16 10.51
CA GLN A 55 7.45 -6.40 11.28
C GLN A 55 7.16 -6.09 12.75
N TYR A 56 6.37 -6.95 13.41
CA TYR A 56 6.08 -6.82 14.83
C TYR A 56 7.36 -6.84 15.67
N ASN A 57 7.56 -5.81 16.50
CA ASN A 57 8.63 -5.77 17.49
C ASN A 57 8.09 -6.29 18.84
N PRO A 58 8.59 -7.42 19.37
CA PRO A 58 8.10 -7.97 20.65
C PRO A 58 8.37 -7.10 21.88
N GLN A 59 9.33 -6.18 21.81
CA GLN A 59 9.75 -5.33 22.94
C GLN A 59 9.00 -4.00 22.95
N GLU A 60 8.82 -3.39 21.77
CA GLU A 60 8.26 -2.04 21.63
C GLU A 60 6.84 -2.03 21.05
N GLY A 61 6.36 -3.16 20.53
CA GLY A 61 5.15 -3.24 19.72
C GLY A 61 5.32 -2.61 18.34
N ASN A 62 4.24 -2.53 17.57
CA ASN A 62 4.23 -1.75 16.33
C ASN A 62 3.96 -0.27 16.59
N PHE A 63 4.29 0.56 15.59
CA PHE A 63 3.99 1.97 15.63
C PHE A 63 2.48 2.22 15.83
N ASP A 64 2.13 2.92 16.91
CA ASP A 64 0.75 3.29 17.21
C ASP A 64 0.26 4.37 16.23
N LEU A 65 -0.63 3.96 15.32
CA LEU A 65 -1.13 4.83 14.26
C LEU A 65 -1.98 6.01 14.79
N PHE A 66 -2.54 5.90 16.00
CA PHE A 66 -3.22 7.03 16.66
C PHE A 66 -2.25 8.15 17.01
N LYS A 67 -0.97 7.85 17.29
CA LYS A 67 0.06 8.88 17.48
C LYS A 67 0.29 9.68 16.20
N LEU A 68 0.29 9.03 15.03
CA LEU A 68 0.40 9.71 13.75
C LEU A 68 -0.83 10.59 13.47
N LEU A 69 -2.03 10.07 13.71
CA LEU A 69 -3.26 10.84 13.55
C LEU A 69 -3.29 12.07 14.47
N THR A 70 -2.88 11.90 15.73
CA THR A 70 -2.81 12.98 16.71
C THR A 70 -1.79 14.04 16.29
N SER A 71 -0.61 13.61 15.85
CA SER A 71 0.43 14.52 15.34
C SER A 71 -0.04 15.30 14.10
N ALA A 72 -0.80 14.65 13.21
CA ALA A 72 -1.39 15.32 12.05
C ALA A 72 -2.45 16.37 12.45
N ARG A 73 -3.31 16.05 13.43
CA ARG A 73 -4.33 16.98 13.98
C ARG A 73 -3.71 18.21 14.63
N GLU A 74 -2.59 18.03 15.31
CA GLU A 74 -1.84 19.09 15.97
C GLU A 74 -0.96 19.91 14.99
N GLY A 75 -0.98 19.59 13.69
CA GLY A 75 -0.18 20.28 12.69
C GLY A 75 1.32 20.00 12.79
N ARG A 76 1.73 18.92 13.47
CA ARG A 76 3.14 18.51 13.60
C ARG A 76 3.68 17.78 12.36
N TRP A 77 3.08 18.04 11.21
CA TRP A 77 3.45 17.53 9.89
C TRP A 77 3.92 18.71 9.04
N ASN A 78 5.03 18.54 8.32
CA ASN A 78 5.59 19.54 7.40
C ASN A 78 5.70 19.04 5.95
N GLY A 79 5.01 17.94 5.61
CA GLY A 79 5.03 17.37 4.27
C GLY A 79 4.26 18.20 3.24
N ARG A 80 4.52 17.97 1.95
CA ARG A 80 3.88 18.71 0.84
C ARG A 80 2.36 18.49 0.74
N LYS A 81 1.85 17.35 1.19
CA LYS A 81 0.41 17.03 1.19
C LYS A 81 -0.25 17.66 2.41
N GLN A 82 -1.03 18.72 2.23
CA GLN A 82 -1.61 19.47 3.36
C GLN A 82 -2.93 18.88 3.87
N ASN A 83 -3.52 17.93 3.15
CA ASN A 83 -4.74 17.26 3.55
C ASN A 83 -4.46 15.84 4.04
N TYR A 84 -5.17 15.44 5.09
CA TYR A 84 -5.23 14.06 5.55
C TYR A 84 -6.68 13.63 5.74
N SER A 85 -6.93 12.32 5.71
CA SER A 85 -8.21 11.74 6.08
C SER A 85 -7.98 10.46 6.86
N ALA A 86 -8.80 10.19 7.87
CA ALA A 86 -8.72 8.96 8.66
C ALA A 86 -10.01 8.17 8.54
N VAL A 87 -9.88 6.85 8.45
CA VAL A 87 -10.98 5.89 8.50
C VAL A 87 -10.75 5.03 9.75
N LEU A 88 -11.67 5.13 10.70
CA LEU A 88 -11.66 4.31 11.91
C LEU A 88 -12.65 3.15 11.70
N GLY A 89 -12.15 1.93 11.83
CA GLY A 89 -12.95 0.73 11.89
C GLY A 89 -13.54 0.55 13.29
N GLY A 90 -14.74 0.00 13.38
CA GLY A 90 -15.30 -0.39 14.65
C GLY A 90 -16.56 -1.22 14.47
N ARG A 91 -16.77 -2.15 15.40
CA ARG A 91 -17.91 -3.07 15.39
C ARG A 91 -18.52 -3.18 16.77
N ARG A 92 -19.81 -3.49 16.78
CA ARG A 92 -20.56 -3.76 18.01
C ARG A 92 -20.48 -5.25 18.34
N THR A 93 -19.96 -5.57 19.51
CA THR A 93 -20.00 -6.92 20.10
C THR A 93 -21.03 -6.98 21.23
N LYS A 94 -21.16 -8.16 21.85
CA LYS A 94 -22.00 -8.33 23.05
C LYS A 94 -21.44 -7.57 24.25
N GLU A 95 -20.12 -7.34 24.28
CA GLU A 95 -19.40 -6.65 25.35
C GLU A 95 -19.30 -5.14 25.15
N GLY A 96 -19.60 -4.62 23.96
CA GLY A 96 -19.58 -3.17 23.68
C GLY A 96 -19.16 -2.81 22.26
N MET A 97 -18.71 -1.57 22.06
CA MET A 97 -18.07 -1.17 20.80
C MET A 97 -16.58 -1.47 20.88
N ILE A 98 -16.05 -2.20 19.90
CA ILE A 98 -14.61 -2.42 19.74
C ILE A 98 -14.10 -1.70 18.50
N ASN A 99 -12.81 -1.36 18.51
CA ASN A 99 -12.10 -0.72 17.41
C ASN A 99 -11.51 -1.80 16.50
N ASP A 100 -11.81 -1.70 15.20
CA ASP A 100 -11.35 -2.64 14.15
C ASP A 100 -10.22 -2.03 13.30
N GLY A 101 -9.44 -1.17 13.92
CA GLY A 101 -8.23 -0.60 13.36
C GLY A 101 -8.41 0.77 12.72
N LEU A 102 -7.28 1.38 12.41
CA LEU A 102 -7.16 2.72 11.87
C LEU A 102 -6.48 2.69 10.50
N THR A 103 -6.99 3.51 9.58
CA THR A 103 -6.32 3.85 8.33
C THR A 103 -6.18 5.36 8.22
N VAL A 104 -4.98 5.85 7.95
CA VAL A 104 -4.68 7.27 7.73
C VAL A 104 -4.15 7.47 6.33
N TYR A 105 -4.75 8.42 5.61
CA TYR A 105 -4.31 8.86 4.29
C TYR A 105 -3.73 10.26 4.37
N PHE A 106 -2.60 10.49 3.69
CA PHE A 106 -2.07 11.83 3.42
C PHE A 106 -2.10 12.09 1.92
N GLY A 107 -2.74 13.19 1.51
CA GLY A 107 -3.07 13.45 0.12
C GLY A 107 -4.42 12.87 -0.31
N SER A 108 -4.90 13.29 -1.48
CA SER A 108 -6.13 12.75 -2.08
C SER A 108 -5.83 11.55 -3.00
N LYS A 109 -6.69 10.53 -2.93
CA LYS A 109 -6.69 9.35 -3.83
C LYS A 109 -6.85 9.72 -5.31
N GLN A 110 -7.32 10.92 -5.62
CA GLN A 110 -7.46 11.44 -6.98
C GLN A 110 -6.15 12.05 -7.52
N THR A 111 -5.13 12.22 -6.68
CA THR A 111 -3.84 12.77 -7.09
C THR A 111 -2.85 11.67 -7.45
N HIS A 112 -1.81 12.01 -8.22
CA HIS A 112 -0.77 11.07 -8.66
C HIS A 112 0.08 10.47 -7.53
N LEU A 113 -0.01 10.99 -6.30
CA LEU A 113 0.73 10.50 -5.15
C LEU A 113 -0.06 10.73 -3.87
N PHE A 114 -0.28 9.68 -3.10
CA PHE A 114 -0.80 9.74 -1.74
C PHE A 114 -0.12 8.65 -0.91
N PHE A 115 -0.13 8.84 0.41
CA PHE A 115 0.38 7.86 1.36
C PHE A 115 -0.78 7.24 2.12
N ARG A 116 -0.69 5.94 2.38
CA ARG A 116 -1.66 5.19 3.20
C ARG A 116 -0.89 4.45 4.28
N PHE A 117 -1.22 4.74 5.52
CA PHE A 117 -0.79 4.01 6.70
C PHE A 117 -2.01 3.30 7.27
N TYR A 118 -1.90 2.01 7.54
CA TYR A 118 -3.03 1.20 7.99
C TYR A 118 -2.53 0.00 8.76
N GLU A 119 -3.34 -0.47 9.70
CA GLU A 119 -3.04 -1.67 10.48
C GLU A 119 -3.48 -2.91 9.68
N LYS A 120 -2.52 -3.55 9.01
CA LYS A 120 -2.76 -4.65 8.06
C LYS A 120 -3.41 -5.87 8.72
N ASP A 121 -3.09 -6.15 9.96
CA ASP A 121 -3.65 -7.30 10.69
C ASP A 121 -5.16 -7.15 10.90
N TYR A 122 -5.61 -5.94 11.26
CA TYR A 122 -7.04 -5.64 11.37
C TYR A 122 -7.74 -5.62 10.01
N GLU A 123 -7.07 -5.10 8.96
CA GLU A 123 -7.60 -5.15 7.60
C GLU A 123 -7.88 -6.60 7.16
N ARG A 124 -6.92 -7.51 7.39
CA ARG A 124 -7.07 -8.93 7.02
C ARG A 124 -8.12 -9.64 7.84
N ALA A 125 -8.16 -9.39 9.16
CA ALA A 125 -9.20 -9.97 10.02
C ALA A 125 -10.62 -9.59 9.56
N SER A 126 -10.80 -8.38 9.01
CA SER A 126 -12.09 -7.94 8.46
C SER A 126 -12.48 -8.62 7.13
N GLN A 127 -11.50 -9.10 6.35
CA GLN A 127 -11.73 -9.77 5.06
C GLN A 127 -11.98 -11.29 5.21
N GLU A 128 -11.54 -11.87 6.33
CA GLU A 128 -11.65 -13.31 6.62
C GLU A 128 -12.91 -13.68 7.46
N MET A 129 -13.75 -12.71 7.82
CA MET A 129 -15.05 -12.89 8.51
C MET A 129 -16.24 -12.76 7.58
#